data_AF-A0A6A3BVJ8-F1
#
_entry.id   AF-A0A6A3BVJ8-F1
#
_cell.length_a   1.000
_cell.length_b   1.000
_cell.length_c   1.000
_cell.angle_alpha   90.00
_cell.angle_beta   90.00
_cell.angle_gamma   90.00
#
_symmetry.space_group_name_H-M   'P 1'
#
loop_
_entity.id
_entity.type
_entity.pdbx_description
1 polymer ?
#
loop_
_entity_poly.entity_id
_entity_poly.type
_entity_poly.pdbx_seq_one_letter_code
_entity_poly.pdbx_strand_id
1 'polypeptide(L)' 'MPLNHAERITAETHVCSTCYEKLVSFLLYWYRISLPIYHLLPDASQREDCWYGHACRTQHQNEEHARKRNHVCRPTRGS' A
#
# COMPACT_ATOMS: atom_id res chain seq x y z
N MET A 1 -1.74 -1.31 -6.47
CA MET A 1 -2.48 -2.35 -7.24
C MET A 1 -3.78 -1.75 -7.73
N PRO A 2 -4.02 -1.66 -9.04
CA PRO A 2 -5.35 -1.33 -9.53
C PRO A 2 -6.30 -2.50 -9.27
N LEU A 3 -7.49 -2.21 -8.75
CA LEU A 3 -8.60 -3.15 -8.76
C LEU A 3 -9.28 -3.09 -10.13
N ASN A 4 -9.61 -4.25 -10.67
CA ASN A 4 -10.40 -4.34 -11.90
C ASN A 4 -11.85 -3.93 -11.59
N HIS A 5 -12.43 -3.07 -12.42
CA HIS A 5 -13.83 -2.60 -12.30
C HIS A 5 -14.17 -2.02 -10.92
N ALA A 6 -13.23 -1.29 -10.31
CA ALA A 6 -13.38 -0.73 -8.97
C ALA A 6 -14.65 0.12 -8.82
N GLU A 7 -15.11 0.75 -9.90
CA GLU A 7 -16.32 1.58 -9.95
C GLU A 7 -17.63 0.80 -9.71
N ARG A 8 -17.60 -0.53 -9.83
CA ARG A 8 -18.79 -1.39 -9.68
C ARG A 8 -18.83 -2.13 -8.35
N ILE A 9 -17.76 -2.08 -7.55
CA ILE A 9 -17.65 -2.82 -6.31
C ILE A 9 -18.28 -2.00 -5.19
N THR A 10 -19.23 -2.61 -4.47
CA THR A 10 -19.88 -2.04 -3.29
C THR A 10 -19.64 -2.94 -2.07
N ALA A 11 -20.05 -2.49 -0.88
CA ALA A 11 -19.98 -3.30 0.34
C ALA A 11 -20.85 -4.57 0.28
N GLU A 12 -21.84 -4.63 -0.62
CA GLU A 12 -22.75 -5.76 -0.80
C GLU A 12 -22.30 -6.73 -1.92
N THR A 13 -21.18 -6.43 -2.59
CA THR A 13 -20.69 -7.25 -3.70
C THR A 13 -20.11 -8.56 -3.18
N HIS A 14 -20.74 -9.68 -3.51
CA HIS A 14 -20.17 -11.01 -3.26
C HIS A 14 -18.93 -11.24 -4.13
N VAL A 15 -17.84 -11.69 -3.52
CA VAL A 15 -16.55 -11.92 -4.18
C VAL A 15 -16.02 -13.31 -3.87
N CYS A 16 -15.29 -13.92 -4.80
CA CYS A 16 -14.53 -15.13 -4.50
C CYS A 16 -13.32 -14.82 -3.61
N SER A 17 -12.68 -15.84 -3.05
CA SER A 17 -11.49 -15.69 -2.18
C SER A 17 -10.36 -14.87 -2.84
N THR A 18 -10.04 -15.16 -4.10
CA THR A 18 -8.99 -14.42 -4.84
C THR A 18 -9.33 -12.95 -5.06
N CYS A 19 -10.61 -12.63 -5.35
CA CYS A 19 -11.06 -11.25 -5.48
C CYS A 19 -11.07 -10.53 -4.13
N TYR A 20 -11.46 -11.24 -3.07
CA TYR A 20 -11.43 -10.74 -1.70
C TYR A 20 -10.03 -10.31 -1.28
N GLU A 21 -9.00 -11.14 -1.49
CA GLU A 21 -7.61 -10.79 -1.16
C GLU A 21 -7.14 -9.51 -1.84
N LYS A 22 -7.48 -9.33 -3.13
CA LYS A 22 -7.15 -8.13 -3.90
C LYS A 22 -7.90 -6.90 -3.35
N LEU A 23 -9.21 -7.05 -3.07
CA LEU A 23 -10.06 -5.98 -2.55
C LEU A 23 -9.58 -5.51 -1.18
N VAL A 24 -9.35 -6.43 -0.26
CA VAL A 24 -8.89 -6.10 1.10
C VAL A 24 -7.51 -5.48 1.07
N SER A 25 -6.58 -6.01 0.27
CA SER A 25 -5.24 -5.39 0.13
C SER A 25 -5.32 -3.96 -0.40
N PHE A 26 -6.20 -3.70 -1.37
CA PHE A 26 -6.44 -2.35 -1.89
C PHE A 26 -7.01 -1.42 -0.82
N LEU A 27 -8.03 -1.85 -0.09
CA LEU A 27 -8.67 -1.05 0.97
C LEU A 27 -7.71 -0.77 2.13
N LEU A 28 -6.94 -1.76 2.58
CA LEU A 28 -5.94 -1.59 3.63
C LEU A 28 -4.85 -0.60 3.24
N TYR A 29 -4.42 -0.60 1.98
CA TYR A 29 -3.47 0.38 1.48
C TYR A 29 -4.02 1.81 1.55
N TRP A 30 -5.26 2.02 1.11
CA TRP A 30 -5.90 3.34 1.19
C TRP A 30 -6.18 3.79 2.61
N TYR A 31 -6.61 2.87 3.48
CA TYR A 31 -6.73 3.11 4.91
C TYR A 31 -5.40 3.61 5.48
N ARG A 32 -4.29 2.91 5.18
CA ARG A 32 -2.95 3.28 5.63
C ARG A 32 -2.48 4.64 5.08
N ILE A 33 -2.81 4.98 3.84
CA ILE A 33 -2.52 6.32 3.27
C ILE A 33 -3.30 7.40 4.02
N SER A 34 -4.58 7.14 4.32
CA SER A 34 -5.46 8.11 4.97
C SER A 34 -5.16 8.32 6.46
N LEU A 35 -4.34 7.44 7.05
CA LEU A 35 -4.02 7.47 8.47
C LEU A 35 -3.14 8.70 8.80
N PRO A 36 -3.57 9.59 9.71
CA PRO A 36 -2.80 10.76 10.09
C PRO A 36 -1.42 10.41 10.66
N ILE A 37 -0.41 11.23 10.36
CA ILE A 37 0.98 10.97 10.75
C ILE A 37 1.15 10.80 12.28
N TYR A 38 0.37 11.51 13.09
CA TYR A 38 0.44 11.43 14.56
C TYR A 38 -0.09 10.09 15.14
N HIS A 39 -0.73 9.25 14.32
CA HIS A 39 -1.07 7.87 14.70
C HIS A 39 0.03 6.87 14.32
N LEU A 40 1.09 7.30 13.65
CA LEU A 40 2.22 6.45 13.29
C LEU A 40 3.26 6.44 14.43
N LEU A 41 3.96 5.31 14.54
CA LEU A 41 5.17 5.26 15.36
C LEU A 41 6.23 6.24 14.80
N PRO A 42 7.06 6.87 15.66
CA PRO A 42 8.09 7.81 15.23
C PRO A 42 8.96 7.25 14.09
N ASP A 43 9.41 6.01 14.23
CA ASP A 43 10.27 5.29 13.27
C ASP A 43 9.62 5.06 11.91
N ALA A 44 8.28 5.07 11.82
CA ALA A 44 7.55 4.98 10.57
C ALA A 44 7.33 6.35 9.93
N SER A 45 7.05 7.37 10.75
CA SER A 45 6.78 8.74 10.29
C SER A 45 8.01 9.46 9.68
N GLN A 46 9.22 9.06 10.08
CA GLN A 46 10.47 9.72 9.69
C GLN A 46 11.18 9.07 8.49
N ARG A 47 10.62 7.99 7.93
CA ARG A 47 11.26 7.28 6.81
C ARG A 47 11.17 8.12 5.55
N GLU A 48 12.26 8.18 4.81
CA GLU A 48 12.27 8.75 3.46
C GLU A 48 11.50 7.84 2.48
N ASP A 49 10.79 8.46 1.55
CA ASP A 49 10.09 7.74 0.48
C ASP A 49 11.04 6.89 -0.38
N CYS A 50 10.63 5.65 -0.64
CA CYS A 50 11.26 4.83 -1.66
C CYS A 50 10.93 5.37 -3.05
N TRP A 51 11.90 5.44 -3.95
CA TRP A 51 11.68 5.89 -5.33
C TRP A 51 10.65 5.04 -6.09
N TYR A 52 10.55 3.75 -5.76
CA TYR A 52 9.57 2.84 -6.35
C TYR A 52 8.24 2.81 -5.60
N GLY A 53 8.13 3.55 -4.48
CA GLY A 53 6.95 3.61 -3.62
C GLY A 53 6.32 2.26 -3.34
N HIS A 54 5.00 2.19 -3.42
CA HIS A 54 4.23 0.95 -3.24
C HIS A 54 4.53 -0.15 -4.28
N ALA A 55 5.18 0.17 -5.40
CA ALA A 55 5.56 -0.77 -6.44
C ALA A 55 6.96 -1.39 -6.23
N CYS A 56 7.67 -1.01 -5.16
CA CYS A 56 9.00 -1.53 -4.86
C CYS A 56 8.97 -3.05 -4.65
N ARG A 57 9.67 -3.83 -5.48
CA ARG A 57 9.76 -5.30 -5.28
C ARG A 57 10.70 -5.68 -4.13
N THR A 58 11.73 -4.87 -3.90
CA THR A 58 12.73 -5.09 -2.85
C THR A 58 12.14 -5.07 -1.44
N GLN A 59 11.01 -4.37 -1.23
CA GLN A 59 10.33 -4.32 0.06
C GLN A 59 9.91 -5.71 0.59
N HIS A 60 9.70 -6.68 -0.31
CA HIS A 60 9.24 -8.03 0.05
C HIS A 60 10.37 -9.01 0.38
N GLN A 61 11.60 -8.69 -0.05
CA GLN A 61 12.74 -9.62 0.03
C GLN A 61 13.89 -9.09 0.88
N ASN A 62 13.87 -7.80 1.23
CA ASN A 62 14.91 -7.16 2.02
C ASN A 62 14.27 -6.36 3.17
N GLU A 63 14.28 -6.97 4.36
CA GLU A 63 13.74 -6.38 5.58
C GLU A 63 14.43 -5.05 5.93
N GLU A 64 15.75 -4.96 5.77
CA GLU A 64 16.51 -3.75 6.04
C GLU A 64 16.02 -2.58 5.16
N HIS A 65 15.77 -2.84 3.87
CA HIS A 65 15.20 -1.87 2.95
C HIS A 65 13.78 -1.46 3.37
N ALA A 66 12.92 -2.43 3.71
CA ALA A 66 11.55 -2.19 4.16
C ALA A 66 11.50 -1.38 5.47
N ARG A 67 12.48 -1.57 6.35
CA ARG A 67 12.60 -0.80 7.60
C ARG A 67 13.08 0.63 7.36
N LYS A 68 14.02 0.84 6.42
CA LYS A 68 14.64 2.15 6.16
C LYS A 68 13.81 3.09 5.31
N ARG A 69 12.95 2.58 4.42
CA ARG A 69 12.20 3.39 3.44
C ARG A 69 10.70 3.35 3.70
N ASN A 70 10.01 4.44 3.35
CA ASN A 70 8.56 4.46 3.27
C ASN A 70 8.13 3.91 1.90
N HIS A 71 7.20 2.95 1.91
CA HIS A 71 6.56 2.41 0.69
C HIS A 71 5.08 2.81 0.60
N VAL A 72 4.54 3.49 1.61
CA VAL A 72 3.22 4.13 1.59
C VAL A 72 3.36 5.50 0.92
N CYS A 73 3.78 5.48 -0.34
CA CYS A 73 4.01 6.67 -1.16
C CYS A 73 3.85 6.34 -2.66
N ARG A 74 3.76 7.39 -3.47
CA ARG A 74 3.69 7.26 -4.94
C ARG A 74 5.11 7.03 -5.50
N PRO A 75 5.28 6.15 -6.49
CA PRO A 75 6.55 5.99 -7.20
C PRO A 75 6.98 7.31 -7.86
N THR A 76 8.26 7.64 -7.77
CA THR A 76 8.87 8.83 -8.38
C THR A 76 9.88 8.48 -9.50
N ARG A 77 10.21 7.20 -9.69
CA ARG A 77 11.02 6.68 -10.80
C ARG A 77 10.40 5.43 -11.42
N GLY A 78 10.53 5.30 -12.74
CA GLY A 78 10.19 4.08 -13.49
C GLY A 78 8.69 3.81 -13.63
N SER A 79 7.95 4.80 -14.15
CA SER A 79 6.57 4.63 -14.62
C SER A 79 6.49 3.64 -15.77
#